data_AF-A0A7W9NGL4-F1
#
_entry.id   AF-A0A7W9NGL4-F1
#
_cell.length_a   1.000
_cell.length_b   1.000
_cell.length_c   1.000
_cell.angle_alpha   90.00
_cell.angle_beta   90.00
_cell.angle_gamma   90.00
#
_symmetry.space_group_name_H-M   'P 1'
#
loop_
_entity.id
_entity.type
_entity.pdbx_description
1 polymer ?
#
loop_
_entity_poly.entity_id
_entity_poly.type
_entity_poly.pdbx_seq_one_letter_code
_entity_poly.pdbx_strand_id
1 'polypeptide(L)'
;MTEIMTCVLCGRRGVRDFEPVPGVYYESADAPREVQCANRDACERRQRETAEEAKPTEQEFATAASVAGLAREVEALRRIVQPMHGLAAQVEDLARVVGELAEQVQAKIRRPKPTPAPSWLDMPQDFAAANGLLRDLSEWMGEVYLRYADAAKGLPDCWLWHPDVVEELLWLMASWCLAYRAEDATVNRAGDWHDRYRPGVVRRIKQIVGTCSLENHLPRGAQQQSQPVVPVAEAMEPIAAWWAMRRGEPAPEPSERNLEQASTRHGWGGGRR
;
A
#
# COMPACT_ATOMS: atom_id res chain seq x y z
N MET A 1 17.22 -79.05 -42.67
CA MET A 1 16.59 -77.76 -42.28
C MET A 1 16.13 -77.11 -43.56
N THR A 2 14.82 -76.90 -43.72
CA THR A 2 14.23 -76.34 -44.94
C THR A 2 14.33 -74.82 -44.87
N GLU A 3 15.20 -74.23 -45.69
CA GLU A 3 15.39 -72.77 -45.71
C GLU A 3 14.26 -72.12 -46.52
N ILE A 4 13.44 -71.30 -45.86
CA ILE A 4 12.32 -70.61 -46.50
C ILE A 4 12.84 -69.28 -47.06
N MET A 5 13.08 -69.23 -48.36
CA MET A 5 13.39 -67.97 -49.03
C MET A 5 12.12 -67.26 -49.51
N THR A 6 12.08 -65.96 -49.28
CA THR A 6 10.93 -65.10 -49.63
C THR A 6 11.30 -64.31 -50.88
N CYS A 7 10.44 -64.27 -51.89
CA CYS A 7 10.70 -63.47 -53.08
C CYS A 7 10.70 -61.98 -52.73
N VAL A 8 11.82 -61.28 -52.94
CA VAL A 8 11.98 -59.86 -52.59
C VAL A 8 11.03 -58.94 -53.38
N LEU A 9 10.58 -59.37 -54.57
CA LEU A 9 9.71 -58.56 -55.43
C LEU A 9 8.21 -58.68 -55.12
N CYS A 10 7.71 -59.82 -54.62
CA CYS A 10 6.28 -60.00 -54.31
C CYS A 10 5.95 -60.53 -52.90
N GLY A 11 6.96 -60.85 -52.09
CA GLY A 11 6.77 -61.30 -50.70
C GLY A 11 6.21 -62.71 -50.51
N ARG A 12 5.98 -63.50 -51.58
CA ARG A 12 5.54 -64.91 -51.43
C ARG A 12 6.68 -65.81 -50.97
N ARG A 13 6.39 -66.65 -49.95
CA ARG A 13 7.25 -67.76 -49.49
C ARG A 13 6.95 -69.00 -50.33
N GLY A 14 7.94 -69.56 -50.99
CA GLY A 14 7.80 -70.81 -51.74
C GLY A 14 8.85 -71.81 -51.28
N VAL A 15 8.42 -73.00 -50.86
CA VAL A 15 9.30 -74.14 -50.58
C VAL A 15 9.46 -74.90 -51.90
N ARG A 16 10.68 -75.10 -52.40
CA ARG A 16 10.92 -76.12 -53.42
C ARG A 16 11.33 -77.40 -52.72
N ASP A 17 10.58 -78.47 -52.96
CA ASP A 17 11.04 -79.83 -52.71
C ASP A 17 12.18 -80.12 -53.68
N PHE A 18 13.38 -80.36 -53.15
CA PHE A 18 14.52 -80.82 -53.92
C PHE A 18 14.46 -82.35 -53.94
N GLU A 19 14.08 -82.94 -55.07
CA GLU A 19 14.53 -84.30 -55.38
C GLU A 19 15.97 -84.21 -55.89
N PRO A 20 16.95 -84.91 -55.27
CA PRO A 20 18.31 -84.92 -55.76
C PRO A 20 18.41 -85.77 -57.03
N VAL A 21 18.95 -85.19 -58.11
CA VAL A 21 19.41 -85.98 -59.26
C VAL A 21 20.64 -86.76 -58.83
N PRO A 22 20.69 -88.11 -58.96
CA PRO A 22 21.85 -88.89 -58.55
C PRO A 22 23.03 -88.60 -59.49
N GLY A 23 24.18 -88.21 -58.93
CA GLY A 23 25.47 -88.21 -59.66
C GLY A 23 26.26 -86.91 -59.72
N VAL A 24 25.92 -85.86 -58.96
CA VAL A 24 26.72 -84.62 -58.96
C VAL A 24 27.07 -84.20 -57.52
N TYR A 25 28.33 -84.41 -57.13
CA TYR A 25 28.95 -83.70 -56.02
C TYR A 25 29.55 -82.41 -56.56
N TYR A 26 29.18 -81.25 -56.01
CA TYR A 26 29.96 -80.02 -56.18
C TYR A 26 29.97 -79.18 -54.90
N GLU A 27 31.20 -78.97 -54.43
CA GLU A 27 31.63 -77.99 -53.43
C GLU A 27 31.52 -76.56 -53.98
N SER A 28 30.99 -75.64 -53.17
CA SER A 28 31.46 -74.25 -52.96
C SER A 28 30.30 -73.34 -52.54
N ALA A 29 30.53 -72.66 -51.42
CA ALA A 29 29.76 -71.52 -50.96
C ALA A 29 30.16 -70.25 -51.75
N ASP A 30 29.25 -69.27 -51.78
CA ASP A 30 29.47 -67.88 -52.22
C ASP A 30 29.37 -67.53 -53.72
N ALA A 31 28.17 -67.72 -54.28
CA ALA A 31 27.63 -66.81 -55.29
C ALA A 31 26.17 -66.47 -54.95
N PRO A 32 25.70 -65.20 -55.04
CA PRO A 32 24.29 -64.90 -54.86
C PRO A 32 23.53 -65.55 -56.01
N ARG A 33 22.85 -66.66 -55.71
CA ARG A 33 21.91 -67.28 -56.63
C ARG A 33 20.76 -66.29 -56.79
N GLU A 34 20.73 -65.59 -57.92
CA GLU A 34 19.61 -64.72 -58.29
C GLU A 34 18.36 -65.61 -58.40
N VAL A 35 17.55 -65.65 -57.34
CA VAL A 35 16.32 -66.45 -57.30
C VAL A 35 15.31 -65.76 -58.19
N GLN A 36 15.35 -66.08 -59.48
CA GLN A 36 14.35 -65.64 -60.44
C GLN A 36 13.02 -66.27 -60.06
N CYS A 37 12.06 -65.44 -59.65
CA CYS A 37 10.68 -65.84 -59.48
C CYS A 37 10.24 -66.53 -60.77
N ALA A 38 9.69 -67.75 -60.67
CA ALA A 38 9.22 -68.53 -61.83
C ALA A 38 8.12 -67.82 -62.65
N ASN A 39 7.64 -66.66 -62.20
CA ASN A 39 6.68 -65.83 -62.90
C ASN A 39 7.04 -64.33 -62.79
N ARG A 40 8.26 -63.97 -63.22
CA ARG A 40 8.80 -62.60 -63.18
C ARG A 40 7.85 -61.57 -63.81
N ASP A 41 7.25 -61.90 -64.95
CA ASP A 41 6.31 -61.00 -65.65
C ASP A 41 5.02 -60.74 -64.86
N ALA A 42 4.61 -61.66 -63.97
CA ALA A 42 3.48 -61.46 -63.08
C ALA A 42 3.86 -60.56 -61.89
N CYS A 43 5.09 -60.67 -61.37
CA CYS A 43 5.61 -59.78 -60.33
C CYS A 43 5.77 -58.34 -60.83
N GLU A 44 6.37 -58.14 -62.00
CA GLU A 44 6.61 -56.81 -62.56
C GLU A 44 5.30 -56.12 -62.96
N ARG A 45 4.31 -56.86 -63.49
CA ARG A 45 2.96 -56.34 -63.72
C ARG A 45 2.28 -55.89 -62.43
N ARG A 46 2.36 -56.70 -61.37
CA ARG A 46 1.76 -56.35 -60.08
C ARG A 46 2.42 -55.14 -59.43
N GLN A 47 3.74 -55.02 -59.53
CA GLN A 47 4.44 -53.83 -59.04
C GLN A 47 4.05 -52.58 -59.82
N ARG A 48 3.90 -52.68 -61.16
CA ARG A 48 3.40 -51.58 -61.99
C ARG A 48 1.94 -51.23 -61.67
N GLU A 49 1.07 -52.23 -61.51
CA GLU A 49 -0.33 -52.06 -61.08
C GLU A 49 -0.40 -51.39 -59.70
N THR A 50 0.40 -51.82 -58.71
CA THR A 50 0.43 -51.17 -57.39
C THR A 50 1.03 -49.76 -57.42
N ALA A 51 1.97 -49.48 -58.32
CA ALA A 51 2.56 -48.14 -58.47
C ALA A 51 1.62 -47.20 -59.24
N GLU A 52 0.77 -47.74 -60.09
CA GLU A 52 -0.27 -47.02 -60.84
C GLU A 52 -1.52 -46.79 -59.97
N GLU A 53 -1.89 -47.75 -59.11
CA GLU A 53 -2.90 -47.59 -58.04
C GLU A 53 -2.44 -46.65 -56.92
N ALA A 54 -1.13 -46.51 -56.68
CA ALA A 54 -0.58 -45.60 -55.67
C ALA A 54 -0.38 -44.15 -56.15
N LYS A 55 -0.71 -43.83 -57.41
CA LYS A 55 -0.68 -42.43 -57.90
C LYS A 55 -1.92 -41.70 -57.35
N PRO A 56 -1.75 -40.75 -56.41
CA PRO A 56 -2.89 -40.04 -55.86
C PRO A 56 -3.51 -39.19 -56.98
N THR A 57 -4.84 -39.15 -57.01
CA THR A 57 -5.58 -38.42 -58.03
C THR A 57 -5.47 -36.90 -57.82
N GLU A 58 -5.57 -36.10 -58.87
CA GLU A 58 -5.49 -34.62 -58.80
C GLU A 58 -6.53 -34.02 -57.83
N GLN A 59 -7.64 -34.72 -57.64
CA GLN A 59 -8.70 -34.41 -56.68
C GLN A 59 -8.28 -34.63 -55.21
N GLU A 60 -7.44 -35.63 -54.92
CA GLU A 60 -6.83 -35.86 -53.59
C GLU A 60 -5.78 -34.80 -53.25
N PHE A 61 -5.02 -34.31 -54.24
CA PHE A 61 -4.09 -33.19 -54.03
C PHE A 61 -4.83 -31.86 -53.81
N ALA A 62 -5.92 -31.60 -54.54
CA ALA A 62 -6.73 -30.40 -54.36
C ALA A 62 -7.45 -30.36 -52.99
N THR A 63 -7.87 -31.52 -52.49
CA THR A 63 -8.44 -31.67 -51.13
C THR A 63 -7.37 -31.58 -50.05
N ALA A 64 -6.17 -32.13 -50.26
CA ALA A 64 -5.05 -31.95 -49.34
C ALA A 64 -4.59 -30.48 -49.25
N ALA A 65 -4.57 -29.75 -50.36
CA ALA A 65 -4.18 -28.34 -50.40
C ALA A 65 -5.21 -27.43 -49.70
N SER A 66 -6.51 -27.70 -49.88
CA SER A 66 -7.57 -26.95 -49.18
C SER A 66 -7.58 -27.21 -47.68
N VAL A 67 -7.37 -28.46 -47.26
CA VAL A 67 -7.18 -28.84 -45.84
C VAL A 67 -5.95 -28.16 -45.25
N ALA A 68 -4.83 -28.08 -45.98
CA ALA A 68 -3.63 -27.37 -45.54
C ALA A 68 -3.83 -25.84 -45.49
N GLY A 69 -4.66 -25.28 -46.37
CA GLY A 69 -5.10 -23.88 -46.30
C GLY A 69 -5.90 -23.60 -45.03
N LEU A 70 -6.92 -24.41 -44.76
CA LEU A 70 -7.77 -24.31 -43.58
C LEU A 70 -6.96 -24.50 -42.28
N ALA A 71 -6.02 -25.45 -42.26
CA ALA A 71 -5.14 -25.66 -41.10
C ALA A 71 -4.31 -24.40 -40.76
N ARG A 72 -3.84 -23.67 -41.78
CA ARG A 72 -3.10 -22.41 -41.59
C ARG A 72 -4.01 -21.28 -41.10
N GLU A 73 -5.24 -21.19 -41.61
CA GLU A 73 -6.21 -20.20 -41.12
C GLU A 73 -6.62 -20.49 -39.67
N VAL A 74 -6.87 -21.75 -39.32
CA VAL A 74 -7.17 -22.17 -37.94
C VAL A 74 -6.00 -21.86 -37.00
N GLU A 75 -4.77 -22.10 -37.44
CA GLU A 75 -3.57 -21.76 -36.67
C GLU A 75 -3.40 -20.24 -36.50
N ALA A 76 -3.66 -19.45 -37.55
CA ALA A 76 -3.64 -18.00 -37.48
C ALA A 76 -4.72 -17.47 -36.51
N LEU A 77 -5.94 -17.99 -36.59
CA LEU A 77 -7.05 -17.68 -35.66
C LEU A 77 -6.70 -18.06 -34.22
N ARG A 78 -6.09 -19.22 -33.99
CA ARG A 78 -5.64 -19.63 -32.64
C ARG A 78 -4.60 -18.68 -32.06
N ARG A 79 -3.66 -18.19 -32.86
CA ARG A 79 -2.66 -17.19 -32.42
C ARG A 79 -3.29 -15.85 -32.06
N ILE A 80 -4.37 -15.46 -32.74
CA ILE A 80 -5.10 -14.22 -32.45
C ILE A 80 -5.96 -14.36 -31.18
N VAL A 81 -6.58 -15.53 -30.98
CA VAL A 81 -7.49 -15.78 -29.84
C VAL A 81 -6.74 -16.14 -28.56
N GLN A 82 -5.57 -16.78 -28.64
CA GLN A 82 -4.77 -17.17 -27.47
C GLN A 82 -4.51 -16.02 -26.48
N PRO A 83 -4.10 -14.81 -26.91
CA PRO A 83 -3.93 -13.66 -26.02
C PRO A 83 -5.23 -13.24 -25.31
N MET A 84 -6.40 -13.53 -25.88
CA MET A 84 -7.70 -13.19 -25.28
C MET A 84 -8.09 -14.15 -24.14
N HIS A 85 -7.49 -15.35 -24.06
CA HIS A 85 -7.82 -16.34 -23.02
C HIS A 85 -7.44 -15.93 -21.59
N GLY A 86 -6.75 -14.81 -21.40
CA GLY A 86 -6.47 -14.23 -20.07
C GLY A 86 -7.21 -12.93 -19.78
N LEU A 87 -7.90 -12.34 -20.77
CA LEU A 87 -8.44 -10.99 -20.64
C LEU A 87 -9.57 -10.93 -19.62
N ALA A 88 -10.42 -11.97 -19.55
CA ALA A 88 -11.48 -12.07 -18.56
C ALA A 88 -10.91 -12.05 -17.13
N ALA A 89 -9.87 -12.86 -16.87
CA ALA A 89 -9.21 -12.91 -15.57
C ALA A 89 -8.52 -11.58 -15.22
N GLN A 90 -7.89 -10.92 -16.20
CA GLN A 90 -7.28 -9.60 -16.00
C GLN A 90 -8.32 -8.51 -15.69
N VAL A 91 -9.49 -8.57 -16.33
CA VAL A 91 -10.61 -7.65 -16.06
C VAL A 91 -11.20 -7.92 -14.68
N GLU A 92 -11.32 -9.18 -14.26
CA GLU A 92 -11.75 -9.54 -12.90
C GLU A 92 -10.76 -9.05 -11.83
N ASP A 93 -9.46 -9.22 -12.06
CA ASP A 93 -8.42 -8.71 -11.16
C ASP A 93 -8.44 -7.17 -11.08
N LEU A 94 -8.60 -6.50 -12.21
CA LEU A 94 -8.73 -5.04 -12.24
C LEU A 94 -9.99 -4.59 -11.50
N ALA A 95 -11.13 -5.25 -11.71
CA ALA A 95 -12.38 -4.97 -11.02
C ALA A 95 -12.24 -5.14 -9.51
N ARG A 96 -11.53 -6.18 -9.06
CA ARG A 96 -11.21 -6.41 -7.65
C ARG A 96 -10.35 -5.28 -7.07
N VAL A 97 -9.25 -4.91 -7.74
CA VAL A 97 -8.37 -3.83 -7.28
C VAL A 97 -9.10 -2.49 -7.24
N VAL A 98 -9.91 -2.18 -8.25
CA VAL A 98 -10.75 -0.97 -8.27
C VAL A 98 -11.78 -0.99 -7.14
N GLY A 99 -12.38 -2.14 -6.85
CA GLY A 99 -13.29 -2.33 -5.72
C GLY A 99 -12.61 -2.07 -4.37
N GLU A 100 -11.47 -2.71 -4.12
CA GLU A 100 -10.67 -2.51 -2.89
C GLU A 100 -10.24 -1.04 -2.73
N LEU A 101 -9.82 -0.39 -3.82
CA LEU A 101 -9.44 1.03 -3.79
C LEU A 101 -10.66 1.93 -3.53
N ALA A 102 -11.80 1.65 -4.15
CA ALA A 102 -13.04 2.40 -3.93
C ALA A 102 -13.49 2.30 -2.46
N GLU A 103 -13.39 1.12 -1.85
CA GLU A 103 -13.68 0.92 -0.42
C GLU A 103 -12.71 1.72 0.47
N GLN A 104 -11.40 1.69 0.18
CA GLN A 104 -10.41 2.46 0.94
C GLN A 104 -10.62 3.97 0.81
N VAL A 105 -10.97 4.46 -0.38
CA VAL A 105 -11.29 5.88 -0.63
C VAL A 105 -12.57 6.26 0.11
N GLN A 106 -13.62 5.45 0.05
CA GLN A 106 -14.84 5.70 0.81
C GLN A 106 -14.61 5.69 2.31
N ALA A 107 -13.78 4.76 2.83
CA ALA A 107 -13.41 4.75 4.23
C ALA A 107 -12.69 6.04 4.65
N LYS A 108 -11.80 6.58 3.81
CA LYS A 108 -11.14 7.87 4.05
C LYS A 108 -12.08 9.07 3.96
N ILE A 109 -13.05 9.05 3.05
CA ILE A 109 -14.05 10.12 2.92
C ILE A 109 -15.04 10.10 4.08
N ARG A 110 -15.44 8.90 4.54
CA ARG A 110 -16.36 8.72 5.68
C ARG A 110 -15.71 9.04 7.02
N ARG A 111 -14.37 9.02 7.12
CA ARG A 111 -13.69 9.48 8.32
C ARG A 111 -14.09 10.94 8.58
N PRO A 112 -14.74 11.24 9.71
CA PRO A 112 -15.02 12.60 10.09
C PRO A 112 -13.73 13.41 10.03
N LYS A 113 -13.79 14.63 9.47
CA LYS A 113 -12.65 15.55 9.57
C LYS A 113 -12.30 15.70 11.05
N PRO A 114 -11.01 15.71 11.43
CA PRO A 114 -10.63 15.91 12.82
C PRO A 114 -11.25 17.22 13.28
N THR A 115 -12.15 17.16 14.27
CA THR A 115 -12.61 18.36 14.95
C THR A 115 -11.39 18.94 15.65
N PRO A 116 -10.97 20.17 15.33
CA PRO A 116 -9.85 20.79 16.03
C PRO A 116 -10.18 20.87 17.52
N ALA A 117 -9.20 20.55 18.36
CA ALA A 117 -9.39 20.69 19.80
C ALA A 117 -9.70 22.17 20.11
N PRO A 118 -10.70 22.46 20.95
CA PRO A 118 -10.98 23.84 21.35
C PRO A 118 -9.75 24.39 22.08
N SER A 119 -9.35 25.60 21.71
CA SER A 119 -8.28 26.34 22.39
C SER A 119 -8.86 27.58 23.05
N TRP A 120 -8.58 27.74 24.34
CA TRP A 120 -8.89 28.95 25.10
C TRP A 120 -8.02 30.13 24.66
N LEU A 121 -6.76 29.86 24.31
CA LEU A 121 -5.79 30.90 23.93
C LEU A 121 -6.06 31.49 22.54
N ASP A 122 -6.71 30.75 21.66
CA ASP A 122 -7.13 31.18 20.30
C ASP A 122 -8.65 31.48 20.22
N MET A 123 -9.34 31.55 21.36
CA MET A 123 -10.79 31.74 21.37
C MET A 123 -11.16 33.17 20.89
N PRO A 124 -12.12 33.33 19.96
CA PRO A 124 -12.63 34.64 19.57
C PRO A 124 -13.27 35.37 20.77
N GLN A 125 -13.31 36.70 20.73
CA GLN A 125 -13.92 37.54 21.77
C GLN A 125 -15.46 37.47 21.76
N ASP A 126 -16.00 36.29 22.06
CA ASP A 126 -17.43 36.00 22.20
C ASP A 126 -17.72 35.44 23.60
N PHE A 127 -18.46 36.23 24.38
CA PHE A 127 -18.85 35.86 25.75
C PHE A 127 -19.68 34.57 25.80
N ALA A 128 -20.62 34.38 24.87
CA ALA A 128 -21.52 33.23 24.91
C ALA A 128 -20.74 31.94 24.64
N ALA A 129 -19.84 31.96 23.66
CA ALA A 129 -18.95 30.85 23.36
C ALA A 129 -18.00 30.53 24.53
N ALA A 130 -17.36 31.57 25.11
CA ALA A 130 -16.44 31.40 26.23
C ALA A 130 -17.14 30.83 27.48
N ASN A 131 -18.31 31.37 27.83
CA ASN A 131 -19.08 30.91 28.98
C ASN A 131 -19.60 29.46 28.77
N GLY A 132 -20.04 29.12 27.56
CA GLY A 132 -20.42 27.75 27.21
C GLY A 132 -19.27 26.77 27.41
N LEU A 133 -18.09 27.10 26.88
CA LEU A 133 -16.91 26.25 26.99
C LEU A 133 -16.47 26.05 28.45
N LEU A 134 -16.43 27.12 29.26
CA LEU A 134 -16.05 27.02 30.67
C LEU A 134 -17.05 26.22 31.50
N ARG A 135 -18.35 26.33 31.19
CA ARG A 135 -19.38 25.51 31.84
C ARG A 135 -19.19 24.04 31.53
N ASP A 136 -19.04 23.69 30.26
CA ASP A 136 -18.88 22.30 29.82
C ASP A 136 -17.59 21.69 30.42
N LEU A 137 -16.51 22.49 30.48
CA LEU A 137 -15.28 22.11 31.15
C LEU A 137 -15.48 21.87 32.65
N SER A 138 -16.16 22.80 33.35
CA SER A 138 -16.42 22.69 34.78
C SER A 138 -17.26 21.47 35.13
N GLU A 139 -18.25 21.13 34.30
CA GLU A 139 -19.07 19.93 34.46
C GLU A 139 -18.21 18.67 34.30
N TRP A 140 -17.45 18.57 33.21
CA TRP A 140 -16.53 17.45 33.00
C TRP A 140 -15.49 17.31 34.12
N MET A 141 -14.99 18.43 34.65
CA MET A 141 -14.04 18.40 35.76
C MET A 141 -14.64 17.75 37.00
N GLY A 142 -15.89 18.08 37.35
CA GLY A 142 -16.59 17.46 38.48
C GLY A 142 -16.93 15.99 38.26
N GLU A 143 -17.28 15.62 37.03
CA GLU A 143 -17.63 14.25 36.66
C GLU A 143 -16.41 13.32 36.58
N VAL A 144 -15.30 13.81 36.04
CA VAL A 144 -14.15 12.99 35.63
C VAL A 144 -12.86 13.43 36.32
N TYR A 145 -12.39 14.66 36.08
CA TYR A 145 -11.03 15.07 36.46
C TYR A 145 -10.81 15.04 37.98
N LEU A 146 -11.73 15.61 38.75
CA LEU A 146 -11.64 15.71 40.21
C LEU A 146 -11.93 14.39 40.94
N ARG A 147 -12.28 13.32 40.22
CA ARG A 147 -12.38 11.97 40.79
C ARG A 147 -11.01 11.36 41.08
N TYR A 148 -9.94 11.90 40.50
CA TYR A 148 -8.58 11.47 40.78
C TYR A 148 -7.98 12.30 41.92
N ALA A 149 -7.47 11.62 42.95
CA ALA A 149 -7.02 12.27 44.18
C ALA A 149 -5.82 13.22 43.98
N ASP A 150 -4.95 12.94 43.01
CA ASP A 150 -3.84 13.80 42.61
C ASP A 150 -4.34 15.09 41.94
N ALA A 151 -5.32 14.98 41.04
CA ALA A 151 -5.96 16.11 40.40
C ALA A 151 -6.71 17.01 41.40
N ALA A 152 -7.51 16.40 42.29
CA ALA A 152 -8.26 17.14 43.32
C ALA A 152 -7.36 17.91 44.29
N LYS A 153 -6.19 17.34 44.63
CA LYS A 153 -5.19 18.02 45.49
C LYS A 153 -4.32 19.01 44.72
N GLY A 154 -4.18 18.83 43.42
CA GLY A 154 -3.26 19.59 42.57
C GLY A 154 -3.88 20.78 41.86
N LEU A 155 -5.21 20.86 41.79
CA LEU A 155 -5.92 21.99 41.18
C LEU A 155 -5.97 23.18 42.16
N PRO A 156 -5.44 24.36 41.80
CA PRO A 156 -5.52 25.54 42.64
C PRO A 156 -6.87 26.25 42.51
N ASP A 157 -7.32 26.90 43.59
CA ASP A 157 -8.59 27.65 43.61
C ASP A 157 -8.61 28.82 42.61
N CYS A 158 -7.44 29.35 42.24
CA CYS A 158 -7.30 30.42 41.26
C CYS A 158 -7.23 29.94 39.80
N TRP A 159 -7.53 28.67 39.49
CA TRP A 159 -7.32 28.09 38.15
C TRP A 159 -7.96 28.89 37.00
N LEU A 160 -9.14 29.51 37.21
CA LEU A 160 -9.81 30.34 36.20
C LEU A 160 -9.07 31.64 35.86
N TRP A 161 -8.18 32.10 36.73
CA TRP A 161 -7.36 33.30 36.49
C TRP A 161 -6.05 32.99 35.76
N HIS A 162 -5.79 31.72 35.47
CA HIS A 162 -4.61 31.27 34.74
C HIS A 162 -5.01 30.72 33.36
N PRO A 163 -4.92 31.50 32.28
CA PRO A 163 -5.38 31.07 30.96
C PRO A 163 -4.67 29.80 30.46
N ASP A 164 -3.38 29.63 30.80
CA ASP A 164 -2.64 28.41 30.47
C ASP A 164 -3.18 27.18 31.21
N VAL A 165 -3.69 27.35 32.45
CA VAL A 165 -4.34 26.24 33.18
C VAL A 165 -5.65 25.85 32.52
N VAL A 166 -6.44 26.82 32.08
CA VAL A 166 -7.68 26.55 31.33
C VAL A 166 -7.38 25.79 30.03
N GLU A 167 -6.37 26.23 29.28
CA GLU A 167 -5.91 25.54 28.06
C GLU A 167 -5.48 24.09 28.35
N GLU A 168 -4.68 23.88 29.41
CA GLU A 168 -4.21 22.56 29.83
C GLU A 168 -5.36 21.61 30.20
N LEU A 169 -6.41 22.13 30.83
CA LEU A 169 -7.59 21.35 31.19
C LEU A 169 -8.48 21.05 29.98
N LEU A 170 -8.61 21.98 29.04
CA LEU A 170 -9.43 21.82 27.84
C LEU A 170 -8.90 20.73 26.91
N TRP A 171 -7.61 20.75 26.59
CA TRP A 171 -7.05 19.70 25.74
C TRP A 171 -7.08 18.34 26.47
N LEU A 172 -6.94 18.32 27.80
CA LEU A 172 -7.08 17.10 28.60
C LEU A 172 -8.50 16.52 28.51
N MET A 173 -9.52 17.37 28.63
CA MET A 173 -10.92 16.99 28.41
C MET A 173 -11.13 16.43 27.00
N ALA A 174 -10.63 17.13 25.97
CA ALA A 174 -10.74 16.68 24.58
C ALA A 174 -10.08 15.30 24.37
N SER A 175 -8.88 15.10 24.92
CA SER A 175 -8.17 13.81 24.85
C SER A 175 -8.92 12.68 25.56
N TRP A 176 -9.60 12.97 26.68
CA TRP A 176 -10.46 12.02 27.36
C TRP A 176 -11.67 11.65 26.51
N CYS A 177 -12.34 12.63 25.88
CA CYS A 177 -13.44 12.37 24.97
C CYS A 177 -13.01 11.48 23.79
N LEU A 178 -11.81 11.70 23.23
CA LEU A 178 -11.26 10.84 22.18
C LEU A 178 -10.91 9.42 22.66
N ALA A 179 -10.61 9.25 23.94
CA ALA A 179 -10.29 7.96 24.54
C ALA A 179 -11.53 7.15 24.93
N TYR A 180 -12.65 7.80 25.27
CA TYR A 180 -13.83 7.13 25.85
C TYR A 180 -15.15 7.35 25.11
N ARG A 181 -15.30 8.42 24.34
CA ARG A 181 -16.58 8.80 23.69
C ARG A 181 -16.52 8.80 22.16
N ALA A 182 -15.34 8.83 21.55
CA ALA A 182 -15.21 8.77 20.10
C ALA A 182 -15.58 7.38 19.55
N GLU A 183 -16.08 7.33 18.32
CA GLU A 183 -16.43 6.09 17.62
C GLU A 183 -15.21 5.15 17.45
N ASP A 184 -14.02 5.73 17.30
CA ASP A 184 -12.74 5.04 17.19
C ASP A 184 -11.95 5.00 18.52
N ALA A 185 -12.64 5.12 19.66
CA ALA A 185 -12.03 5.00 20.99
C ALA A 185 -11.28 3.66 21.15
N THR A 186 -10.12 3.71 21.80
CA THR A 186 -9.29 2.51 22.02
C THR A 186 -8.74 2.45 23.45
N VAL A 187 -8.51 1.24 23.93
CA VAL A 187 -7.87 1.00 25.24
C VAL A 187 -6.48 1.65 25.31
N ASN A 188 -5.74 1.72 24.20
CA ASN A 188 -4.45 2.39 24.15
C ASN A 188 -4.56 3.90 24.42
N ARG A 189 -5.57 4.58 23.84
CA ARG A 189 -5.81 6.00 24.12
C ARG A 189 -6.18 6.24 25.59
N ALA A 190 -6.98 5.34 26.18
CA ALA A 190 -7.28 5.38 27.60
C ALA A 190 -6.02 5.16 28.47
N GLY A 191 -5.17 4.21 28.07
CA GLY A 191 -3.86 3.96 28.71
C GLY A 191 -2.95 5.19 28.67
N ASP A 192 -2.76 5.79 27.49
CA ASP A 192 -1.99 7.04 27.33
C ASP A 192 -2.56 8.18 28.19
N TRP A 193 -3.89 8.28 28.25
CA TRP A 193 -4.54 9.31 29.05
C TRP A 193 -4.22 9.18 30.54
N HIS A 194 -4.28 7.95 31.06
CA HIS A 194 -3.99 7.65 32.47
C HIS A 194 -2.52 7.77 32.83
N ASP A 195 -1.62 7.35 31.94
CA ASP A 195 -0.19 7.26 32.22
C ASP A 195 0.56 8.56 31.91
N ARG A 196 0.18 9.24 30.82
CA ARG A 196 0.95 10.36 30.27
C ARG A 196 0.21 11.69 30.37
N TYR A 197 -1.02 11.75 29.89
CA TYR A 197 -1.72 13.04 29.72
C TYR A 197 -2.18 13.62 31.04
N ARG A 198 -3.02 12.92 31.81
CA ARG A 198 -3.51 13.42 33.10
C ARG A 198 -2.35 13.73 34.07
N PRO A 199 -1.40 12.83 34.32
CA PRO A 199 -0.28 13.14 35.23
C PRO A 199 0.60 14.27 34.70
N GLY A 200 0.75 14.40 33.37
CA GLY A 200 1.48 15.50 32.74
C GLY A 200 0.84 16.86 32.98
N VAL A 201 -0.49 16.95 32.83
CA VAL A 201 -1.26 18.18 33.09
C VAL A 201 -1.17 18.58 34.55
N VAL A 202 -1.37 17.66 35.49
CA VAL A 202 -1.25 17.95 36.94
C VAL A 202 0.12 18.56 37.26
N ARG A 203 1.21 18.02 36.68
CA ARG A 203 2.56 18.59 36.87
C ARG A 203 2.70 19.99 36.28
N ARG A 204 2.17 20.24 35.07
CA ARG A 204 2.27 21.56 34.42
C ARG A 204 1.41 22.61 35.10
N ILE A 205 0.20 22.28 35.56
CA ILE A 205 -0.64 23.19 36.37
C ILE A 205 0.14 23.68 37.59
N LYS A 206 0.82 22.77 38.30
CA LYS A 206 1.66 23.14 39.44
C LYS A 206 2.81 24.08 39.06
N GLN A 207 3.41 23.92 37.88
CA GLN A 207 4.49 24.78 37.39
C GLN A 207 3.98 26.15 36.96
N ILE A 208 2.83 26.20 36.27
CA ILE A 208 2.20 27.44 35.79
C ILE A 208 1.77 28.31 36.96
N VAL A 209 1.07 27.73 37.94
CA VAL A 209 0.52 28.49 39.06
C VAL A 209 1.57 28.77 40.14
N GLY A 210 2.53 27.86 40.32
CA GLY A 210 3.58 28.00 41.33
C GLY A 210 2.99 28.13 42.74
N THR A 211 3.27 29.25 43.41
CA THR A 211 2.73 29.60 44.73
C THR A 211 1.59 30.62 44.67
N CYS A 212 0.96 30.80 43.50
CA CYS A 212 -0.14 31.75 43.37
C CYS A 212 -1.35 31.30 44.20
N SER A 213 -2.02 32.27 44.84
CA SER A 213 -3.27 32.09 45.56
C SER A 213 -4.33 33.04 45.01
N LEU A 214 -5.60 32.80 45.36
CA LEU A 214 -6.73 33.60 44.87
C LEU A 214 -6.60 35.08 45.25
N GLU A 215 -6.01 35.38 46.40
CA GLU A 215 -5.78 36.74 46.90
C GLU A 215 -4.85 37.57 46.01
N ASN A 216 -3.95 36.92 45.27
CA ASN A 216 -3.05 37.60 44.32
C ASN A 216 -3.82 38.23 43.15
N HIS A 217 -5.05 37.79 42.88
CA HIS A 217 -5.90 38.30 41.81
C HIS A 217 -6.83 39.45 42.24
N LEU A 218 -6.75 39.89 43.51
CA LEU A 218 -7.46 41.09 43.96
C LEU A 218 -6.89 42.34 43.28
N PRO A 219 -7.70 43.39 43.01
CA PRO A 219 -7.25 44.59 42.31
C PRO A 219 -6.02 45.31 42.89
N ARG A 220 -5.72 45.12 44.19
CA ARG A 220 -4.52 45.66 44.85
C ARG A 220 -3.25 44.82 44.66
N GLY A 221 -3.40 43.53 44.32
CA GLY A 221 -2.33 42.59 44.00
C GLY A 221 -2.22 42.26 42.52
N ALA A 222 -3.24 42.60 41.73
CA ALA A 222 -3.26 42.45 40.29
C ALA A 222 -2.20 43.34 39.65
N GLN A 223 -0.99 42.81 39.47
CA GLN A 223 -0.18 43.21 38.35
C GLN A 223 -1.07 43.04 37.13
N GLN A 224 -1.52 44.16 36.57
CA GLN A 224 -2.37 44.21 35.40
C GLN A 224 -1.58 43.53 34.27
N GLN A 225 -1.84 42.24 34.05
CA GLN A 225 -1.15 41.48 33.02
C GLN A 225 -1.62 42.04 31.69
N SER A 226 -0.86 42.98 31.15
CA SER A 226 -1.07 43.47 29.80
C SER A 226 -0.94 42.32 28.82
N GLN A 227 -1.73 42.33 27.74
CA GLN A 227 -1.61 41.36 26.67
C GLN A 227 -0.13 41.19 26.28
N PRO A 228 0.41 39.95 26.27
CA PRO A 228 1.80 39.73 25.91
C PRO A 228 2.02 40.18 24.46
N VAL A 229 2.94 41.12 24.27
CA VAL A 229 3.35 41.58 22.93
C VAL A 229 4.50 40.70 22.47
N VAL A 230 4.45 40.24 21.22
CA VAL A 230 5.54 39.47 20.61
C VAL A 230 6.85 40.26 20.72
N PRO A 231 7.90 39.73 21.37
CA PRO A 231 9.20 40.41 21.45
C PRO A 231 9.77 40.70 20.07
N VAL A 232 10.36 41.89 19.89
CA VAL A 232 11.14 42.26 18.70
C VAL A 232 10.44 41.96 17.37
N ALA A 233 9.10 42.09 17.35
CA ALA A 233 8.27 41.76 16.19
C ALA A 233 8.68 42.54 14.92
N GLU A 234 9.23 43.74 15.08
CA GLU A 234 9.74 44.55 13.97
C GLU A 234 10.96 43.93 13.25
N ALA A 235 11.70 43.02 13.90
CA ALA A 235 12.81 42.30 13.28
C ALA A 235 12.33 41.19 12.33
N MET A 236 11.04 40.84 12.33
CA MET A 236 10.53 39.69 11.58
C MET A 236 10.78 39.80 10.08
N GLU A 237 10.47 40.95 9.48
CA GLU A 237 10.62 41.14 8.03
C GLU A 237 12.09 41.12 7.58
N PRO A 238 13.03 41.86 8.20
CA PRO A 238 14.45 41.78 7.88
C PRO A 238 15.03 40.36 8.01
N ILE A 239 14.68 39.66 9.09
CA ILE A 239 15.16 38.30 9.36
C ILE A 239 14.56 37.30 8.36
N ALA A 240 13.27 37.39 8.06
CA ALA A 240 12.63 36.55 7.06
C ALA A 240 13.26 36.74 5.67
N ALA A 241 13.48 37.99 5.26
CA ALA A 241 14.14 38.32 4.00
C ALA A 241 15.58 37.76 3.95
N TRP A 242 16.33 37.84 5.05
CA TRP A 242 17.66 37.24 5.12
C TRP A 242 17.64 35.71 4.98
N TRP A 243 16.78 35.03 5.72
CA TRP A 243 16.65 33.57 5.65
C TRP A 243 16.25 33.05 4.27
N ALA A 244 15.37 33.78 3.59
CA ALA A 244 14.82 33.40 2.30
C ALA A 244 15.77 33.71 1.14
N MET A 245 16.50 34.83 1.19
CA MET A 245 17.19 35.36 0.01
C MET A 245 18.69 35.65 0.22
N ARG A 246 19.16 35.83 1.46
CA ARG A 246 20.53 36.33 1.75
C ARG A 246 21.29 35.49 2.78
N ARG A 247 20.98 34.20 2.91
CA ARG A 247 21.56 33.31 3.92
C ARG A 247 23.09 33.16 3.85
N GLY A 248 23.70 33.43 2.69
CA GLY A 248 25.16 33.43 2.51
C GLY A 248 25.86 34.68 3.05
N GLU A 249 25.10 35.72 3.40
CA GLU A 249 25.60 36.98 3.96
C GLU A 249 25.50 36.97 5.50
N PRO A 250 26.24 37.83 6.21
CA PRO A 250 26.05 38.03 7.64
C PRO A 250 24.59 38.37 7.99
N ALA A 251 24.10 37.85 9.11
CA ALA A 251 22.75 38.12 9.57
C ALA A 251 22.57 39.62 9.92
N PRO A 252 21.37 40.20 9.70
CA PRO A 252 21.08 41.57 10.12
C PRO A 252 21.33 41.76 11.61
N GLU A 253 22.06 42.81 11.98
CA GLU A 253 22.28 43.15 13.38
C GLU A 253 20.98 43.62 14.06
N PRO A 254 20.76 43.31 15.35
CA PRO A 254 19.62 43.84 16.09
C PRO A 254 19.65 45.37 16.13
N SER A 255 18.52 46.02 15.85
CA SER A 255 18.38 47.47 16.03
C SER A 255 18.50 47.87 17.50
N GLU A 256 18.82 49.14 17.77
CA GLU A 256 18.82 49.68 19.14
C GLU A 256 17.46 49.45 19.83
N ARG A 257 16.36 49.61 19.10
CA ARG A 257 15.00 49.36 19.59
C ARG A 257 14.76 47.88 19.93
N ASN A 258 15.35 46.93 19.18
CA ASN A 258 15.31 45.52 19.55
C ASN A 258 16.03 45.25 20.87
N LEU A 259 17.19 45.89 21.07
CA LEU A 259 17.97 45.76 22.31
C LEU A 259 17.26 46.41 23.51
N GLU A 260 16.59 47.55 23.32
CA GLU A 260 15.76 48.20 24.34
C GLU A 260 14.54 47.34 24.75
N GLN A 261 13.84 46.74 23.78
CA GLN A 261 12.75 45.81 24.07
C GLN A 261 13.22 44.54 24.79
N ALA A 262 14.44 44.09 24.54
CA ALA A 262 15.03 42.94 25.23
C ALA A 262 15.43 43.30 26.68
N SER A 263 16.06 44.45 26.90
CA SER A 263 16.57 44.86 28.23
C SER A 263 15.43 45.13 29.23
N THR A 264 14.34 45.74 28.78
CA THR A 264 13.13 45.98 29.60
C THR A 264 12.52 44.69 30.15
N ARG A 265 12.64 43.57 29.44
CA ARG A 265 12.17 42.25 29.90
C ARG A 265 13.08 41.62 30.95
N HIS A 266 14.40 41.74 30.78
CA HIS A 266 15.37 41.15 31.71
C HIS A 266 15.38 41.84 33.08
N GLY A 267 14.97 43.11 33.16
CA GLY A 267 14.85 43.84 34.42
C GLY A 267 13.78 43.30 35.38
N TRP A 268 12.79 42.54 34.90
CA TRP A 268 11.71 41.96 35.72
C TRP A 268 12.05 40.60 36.34
N GLY A 269 13.18 39.97 35.96
CA GLY A 269 13.59 38.65 36.46
C GLY A 269 14.53 38.66 37.68
N GLY A 270 14.87 39.85 38.21
CA GLY A 270 15.84 40.03 39.30
C GLY A 270 15.26 40.01 40.73
N GLY A 271 14.07 39.45 40.93
CA GLY A 271 13.46 39.26 42.25
C GLY A 271 14.04 38.02 42.95
N ARG A 272 14.70 38.25 44.07
CA ARG A 272 15.50 37.31 44.87
C ARG A 272 14.80 36.00 45.27
N ARG A 273 15.62 34.95 45.34
CA ARG A 273 15.38 33.66 46.02
C ARG A 273 15.08 33.84 47.50
#